data_AF-A0A6J6NB43-F1
#
_entry.id   AF-A0A6J6NB43-F1
#
_cell.length_a   1.000
_cell.length_b   1.000
_cell.length_c   1.000
_cell.angle_alpha   90.00
_cell.angle_beta   90.00
_cell.angle_gamma   90.00
#
_symmetry.space_group_name_H-M   'P 1'
#
loop_
_entity.id
_entity.type
_entity.pdbx_description
1 polymer ?
#
loop_
_entity_poly.entity_id
_entity_poly.type
_entity_poly.pdbx_seq_one_letter_code
_entity_poly.pdbx_strand_id
1 'polypeptide(L)'
;MGKAADWLREERRKVLGSWTAFCLSCGAAQRWFEEHEDEVPETCPCGGTMLRRCPSCAAPFSSTFAVDCEECGAQLREPTLFGMKIRKDPK
;
A
#
# COMPACT_ATOMS: atom_id res chain seq x y z
N MET A 1 -16.63 0.67 -17.42
CA MET A 1 -16.27 0.82 -15.99
C MET A 1 -17.53 1.20 -15.25
N GLY A 2 -18.22 0.22 -14.68
CA GLY A 2 -19.56 0.43 -14.11
C GLY A 2 -19.45 0.90 -12.67
N LYS A 3 -20.27 1.90 -12.31
CA LYS A 3 -20.48 2.38 -10.92
C LYS A 3 -20.63 1.24 -9.90
N ALA A 4 -21.12 0.08 -10.36
CA ALA A 4 -21.21 -1.17 -9.62
C ALA A 4 -19.87 -1.67 -9.03
N ALA A 5 -18.77 -1.51 -9.75
CA ALA A 5 -17.45 -1.96 -9.34
C ALA A 5 -16.74 -0.94 -8.44
N ASP A 6 -17.14 0.32 -8.48
CA ASP A 6 -16.61 1.38 -7.62
C ASP A 6 -17.18 1.26 -6.20
N TRP A 7 -18.51 1.18 -6.07
CA TRP A 7 -19.14 1.06 -4.75
C TRP A 7 -18.71 -0.21 -4.02
N LEU A 8 -18.51 -1.33 -4.74
CA LEU A 8 -18.06 -2.59 -4.13
C LEU A 8 -16.62 -2.49 -3.61
N ARG A 9 -15.77 -1.66 -4.25
CA ARG A 9 -14.41 -1.38 -3.77
C ARG A 9 -14.41 -0.43 -2.57
N GLU A 10 -15.32 0.53 -2.54
CA GLU A 10 -15.53 1.41 -1.38
C GLU A 10 -16.05 0.61 -0.18
N GLU A 11 -17.01 -0.28 -0.38
CA GLU A 11 -17.60 -1.07 0.72
C GLU A 11 -16.62 -2.10 1.30
N ARG A 12 -15.81 -2.75 0.45
CA ARG A 12 -14.75 -3.66 0.92
C ARG A 12 -13.67 -2.93 1.72
N ARG A 13 -13.38 -1.66 1.42
CA ARG A 13 -12.42 -0.84 2.19
C ARG A 13 -12.89 -0.62 3.62
N LYS A 14 -14.20 -0.49 3.86
CA LYS A 14 -14.77 -0.36 5.21
C LYS A 14 -14.68 -1.63 6.06
N VAL A 15 -14.48 -2.82 5.46
CA VAL A 15 -14.54 -4.11 6.17
C VAL A 15 -13.18 -4.81 6.28
N LEU A 16 -12.28 -4.64 5.31
CA LEU A 16 -11.00 -5.40 5.23
C LEU A 16 -9.76 -4.57 5.59
N GLY A 17 -9.93 -3.35 6.09
CA GLY A 17 -8.87 -2.34 6.21
C GLY A 17 -8.83 -1.49 4.94
N SER A 18 -8.98 -0.17 5.09
CA SER A 18 -9.08 0.77 3.98
C SER A 18 -7.81 0.87 3.16
N TRP A 19 -6.66 0.67 3.82
CA TRP A 19 -5.34 0.99 3.30
C TRP A 19 -4.35 -0.13 3.59
N THR A 20 -3.17 -0.05 3.01
CA THR A 20 -2.08 -1.00 3.24
C THR A 20 -0.79 -0.29 3.59
N ALA A 21 0.01 -0.94 4.43
CA ALA A 21 1.39 -0.58 4.72
C ALA A 21 2.29 -1.73 4.27
N PHE A 22 3.50 -1.43 3.82
CA PHE A 22 4.47 -2.43 3.38
C PHE A 22 5.91 -2.09 3.77
N CYS A 23 6.70 -3.12 4.04
CA CYS A 23 8.11 -3.00 4.36
C CYS A 23 8.91 -2.73 3.08
N LEU A 24 9.77 -1.72 3.12
CA LEU A 24 10.66 -1.39 2.01
C LEU A 24 11.78 -2.41 1.80
N SER A 25 12.10 -3.22 2.83
CA SER A 25 13.20 -4.19 2.78
C SER A 25 12.74 -5.60 2.43
N CYS A 26 11.70 -6.12 3.09
CA CYS A 26 11.26 -7.52 2.90
C CYS A 26 9.89 -7.67 2.22
N GLY A 27 9.18 -6.57 1.96
CA GLY A 27 7.85 -6.60 1.34
C GLY A 27 6.71 -7.15 2.22
N ALA A 28 6.97 -7.47 3.49
CA ALA A 28 5.91 -7.78 4.45
C ALA A 28 4.87 -6.65 4.45
N ALA A 29 3.60 -7.01 4.47
CA ALA A 29 2.53 -6.04 4.33
C ALA A 29 1.36 -6.36 5.26
N GLN A 30 0.67 -5.30 5.66
CA GLN A 30 -0.55 -5.40 6.45
C GLN A 30 -1.59 -4.39 5.94
N ARG A 31 -2.85 -4.67 6.23
CA ARG A 31 -3.94 -3.72 6.02
C ARG A 31 -4.21 -2.99 7.32
N TRP A 32 -4.70 -1.76 7.21
CA TRP A 32 -5.02 -0.91 8.35
C TRP A 32 -6.23 -0.02 8.05
N PHE A 33 -6.88 0.44 9.09
CA PHE A 33 -8.01 1.38 9.04
C PHE A 33 -7.53 2.77 9.44
N GLU A 34 -8.14 3.81 8.88
CA GLU A 34 -7.73 5.19 9.16
C GLU A 34 -7.81 5.54 10.65
N GLU A 35 -8.82 5.02 11.36
CA GLU A 35 -8.95 5.20 12.81
C GLU A 35 -7.87 4.50 13.66
N HIS A 36 -7.11 3.56 13.08
CA HIS A 36 -6.09 2.74 13.76
C HIS A 36 -4.70 2.93 13.11
N GLU A 37 -4.43 4.11 12.54
CA GLU A 37 -3.16 4.39 11.87
C GLU A 37 -1.96 4.31 12.81
N ASP A 38 -2.13 4.75 14.05
CA ASP A 38 -1.11 4.78 15.09
C ASP A 38 -0.66 3.38 15.53
N GLU A 39 -1.51 2.37 15.31
CA GLU A 39 -1.18 0.96 15.57
C GLU A 39 -0.28 0.35 14.48
N VAL A 40 -0.12 1.01 13.33
CA VAL A 40 0.80 0.56 12.28
C VAL A 40 2.24 0.78 12.74
N PRO A 41 3.07 -0.27 12.86
CA PRO A 41 4.44 -0.12 13.32
C PRO A 41 5.25 0.62 12.24
N GLU A 42 6.11 1.54 12.66
CA GLU A 42 7.03 2.26 11.75
C GLU A 42 8.18 1.36 11.27
N THR A 43 8.48 0.31 12.02
CA THR A 43 9.55 -0.65 11.75
C THR A 43 8.99 -2.07 11.64
N CYS A 44 9.36 -2.76 10.57
CA CYS A 44 9.01 -4.16 10.33
C CYS A 44 9.81 -5.08 11.26
N PRO A 45 9.32 -6.28 11.63
CA PRO A 45 10.10 -7.26 12.39
C PRO A 45 11.46 -7.66 11.77
N CYS A 46 11.66 -7.43 10.46
CA CYS A 46 12.97 -7.61 9.81
C CYS A 46 13.96 -6.44 10.02
N GLY A 47 13.54 -5.36 10.68
CA GLY A 47 14.30 -4.12 10.87
C GLY A 47 14.10 -3.05 9.79
N GLY A 48 13.38 -3.34 8.71
CA GLY A 48 13.12 -2.39 7.62
C GLY A 48 12.00 -1.40 7.91
N THR A 49 12.00 -0.24 7.26
CA THR A 49 10.93 0.77 7.37
C THR A 49 9.61 0.24 6.82
N MET A 50 8.54 0.42 7.58
CA MET A 50 7.16 0.17 7.15
C MET A 50 6.55 1.47 6.61
N LEU A 51 6.27 1.51 5.32
CA LEU A 51 5.66 2.67 4.68
C LEU A 51 4.14 2.51 4.68
N ARG A 52 3.42 3.43 5.35
CA ARG A 52 1.94 3.47 5.41
C ARG A 52 1.31 4.64 4.65
N ARG A 53 2.04 5.74 4.49
CA ARG A 53 1.65 6.93 3.73
C ARG A 53 2.78 7.35 2.81
N CYS A 54 2.42 7.99 1.70
CA CYS A 54 3.39 8.57 0.79
C CYS A 54 4.21 9.65 1.50
N PRO A 55 5.55 9.62 1.45
CA PRO A 55 6.38 10.65 2.08
C PRO A 55 6.27 12.01 1.37
N SER A 56 5.77 12.05 0.13
CA SER A 56 5.61 13.27 -0.66
C SER A 56 4.27 13.98 -0.42
N CYS A 57 3.16 13.24 -0.37
CA CYS A 57 1.81 13.83 -0.29
C CYS A 57 0.94 13.29 0.85
N ALA A 58 1.47 12.43 1.71
CA ALA A 58 0.76 11.77 2.81
C ALA A 58 -0.45 10.89 2.39
N ALA A 59 -0.67 10.65 1.10
CA ALA A 59 -1.74 9.76 0.64
C ALA A 59 -1.51 8.32 1.12
N PRO A 60 -2.54 7.62 1.60
CA PRO A 60 -2.46 6.20 1.94
C PRO A 60 -2.47 5.34 0.67
N PHE A 61 -2.05 4.08 0.79
CA PHE A 61 -1.95 3.17 -0.35
C PHE A 61 -3.15 2.23 -0.42
N SER A 62 -3.78 2.12 -1.60
CA SER A 62 -4.91 1.20 -1.80
C SER A 62 -4.46 -0.23 -2.15
N SER A 63 -3.19 -0.38 -2.56
CA SER A 63 -2.63 -1.65 -3.04
C SER A 63 -1.28 -1.95 -2.41
N THR A 64 -1.12 -3.18 -1.90
CA THR A 64 0.14 -3.70 -1.37
C THR A 64 1.21 -3.82 -2.46
N PHE A 65 0.82 -3.74 -3.74
CA PHE A 65 1.73 -3.76 -4.89
C PHE A 65 2.05 -2.36 -5.43
N ALA A 66 1.68 -1.29 -4.71
CA ALA A 66 2.06 0.06 -5.08
C ALA A 66 3.59 0.19 -5.14
N VAL A 67 4.09 0.74 -6.23
CA VAL A 67 5.52 1.04 -6.48
C VAL A 67 5.71 2.54 -6.66
N ASP A 68 4.72 3.18 -7.25
CA ASP A 68 4.52 4.63 -7.29
C ASP A 68 3.26 5.00 -6.50
N CYS A 69 3.23 6.23 -5.97
CA CYS A 69 2.08 6.79 -5.29
C CYS A 69 0.92 6.94 -6.26
N GLU A 70 -0.23 6.38 -5.90
CA GLU A 70 -1.44 6.42 -6.74
C GLU A 70 -2.02 7.84 -6.86
N GLU A 71 -1.69 8.74 -5.93
CA GLU A 71 -2.17 10.13 -5.90
C GLU A 71 -1.19 11.09 -6.60
N CYS A 72 0.09 11.11 -6.19
CA CYS A 72 1.06 12.09 -6.67
C CYS A 72 2.11 11.55 -7.66
N GLY A 73 2.13 10.23 -7.92
CA GLY A 73 3.09 9.60 -8.82
C GLY A 73 4.53 9.47 -8.30
N ALA A 74 4.82 9.91 -7.07
CA ALA A 74 6.16 9.76 -6.48
C ALA A 74 6.51 8.28 -6.28
N GLN A 75 7.75 7.90 -6.60
CA GLN A 75 8.24 6.54 -6.39
C GLN A 75 8.25 6.21 -4.88
N LEU A 76 7.62 5.10 -4.50
CA LEU A 76 7.51 4.63 -3.11
C LEU A 76 8.58 3.60 -2.78
N ARG A 77 8.95 2.75 -3.74
CA ARG A 77 9.96 1.70 -3.59
C ARG A 77 10.45 1.19 -4.95
N GLU A 78 11.51 0.40 -4.93
CA GLU A 78 11.97 -0.32 -6.11
C GLU A 78 10.86 -1.21 -6.69
N PRO A 79 10.70 -1.28 -8.02
CA PRO A 79 9.66 -2.09 -8.66
C PRO A 79 9.95 -3.60 -8.62
N THR A 80 11.10 -3.98 -8.04
CA THR A 80 11.51 -5.37 -7.83
C THR A 80 11.83 -5.61 -6.36
N LEU A 81 11.51 -6.81 -5.89
CA LEU A 81 11.81 -7.27 -4.54
C LEU A 81 12.37 -8.69 -4.63
N PHE A 82 13.56 -8.91 -4.07
CA PHE A 82 14.29 -10.18 -4.15
C PHE A 82 14.42 -10.74 -5.58
N GLY A 83 14.65 -9.84 -6.55
CA GLY A 83 14.80 -10.19 -7.97
C GLY A 83 13.48 -10.41 -8.74
N MET A 84 12.32 -10.29 -8.07
CA MET A 84 11.00 -10.49 -8.69
C MET A 84 10.28 -9.15 -8.89
N LYS A 85 9.59 -8.98 -10.02
CA LYS A 85 8.73 -7.81 -10.25
C LYS A 85 7.54 -7.81 -9.29
N ILE A 86 7.28 -6.66 -8.66
CA ILE A 86 6.14 -6.49 -7.74
C ILE A 86 4.81 -6.45 -8.51
N ARG A 87 4.79 -5.77 -9.67
CA ARG A 87 3.61 -5.72 -10.55
C ARG A 87 3.85 -6.56 -11.80
N LYS A 88 2.79 -7.21 -12.26
CA LYS A 88 2.76 -7.80 -13.61
C LYS A 88 2.79 -6.69 -14.64
N ASP A 89 3.44 -6.95 -15.77
CA ASP A 89 3.35 -6.08 -16.93
C ASP A 89 1.89 -6.01 -17.41
N PRO A 90 1.40 -4.84 -17.83
CA PRO A 90 0.07 -4.71 -18.41
C PRO A 90 -0.06 -5.60 -19.65
N LYS A 91 -1.21 -6.26 -19.81
CA LYS A 91 -1.52 -7.11 -20.95
C LYS A 91 -2.10 -6.29 -22.09
#